data_AF-A0A2E7F4V6-F1
#
_entry.id   AF-A0A2E7F4V6-F1
#
_cell.length_a   1.000
_cell.length_b   1.000
_cell.length_c   1.000
_cell.angle_alpha   90.00
_cell.angle_beta   90.00
_cell.angle_gamma   90.00
#
_symmetry.space_group_name_H-M   'P 1'
#
loop_
_entity.id
_entity.type
_entity.pdbx_description
1 polymer ?
#
loop_
_entity_poly.entity_id
_entity_poly.type
_entity_poly.pdbx_seq_one_letter_code
_entity_poly.pdbx_strand_id
1 'polypeptide(L)'
;MFVDAEQPWPLNAWYHAAWFNEVEDKPFSRTLLNEAVVLFRDTDGVVHALEDRCCHRATPLRLGDVVEGGLQCGYHGMVFAGDGKCVHIPGQDTINERARVRSFPVVERQEIIWIWMGDPVLADESTIPDYPWNDDHENWPHTYGLYEIN
;
A
#
# COMPACT_ATOMS: atom_id res chain seq x y z
N MET A 1 29.07 6.00 -9.28
CA MET A 1 27.65 5.85 -8.92
C MET A 1 27.40 6.90 -7.85
N PHE A 2 26.96 8.08 -8.26
CA PHE A 2 26.72 9.19 -7.35
C PHE A 2 25.24 9.14 -6.99
N VAL A 3 24.94 9.03 -5.70
CA VAL A 3 23.62 9.32 -5.16
C VAL A 3 23.32 10.77 -5.47
N ASP A 4 22.20 11.04 -6.14
CA ASP A 4 21.73 12.40 -6.34
C ASP A 4 21.40 12.98 -4.97
N ALA A 5 22.01 14.10 -4.60
CA ALA A 5 21.90 14.65 -3.24
C ALA A 5 20.48 15.14 -2.90
N GLU A 6 19.58 15.20 -3.89
CA GLU A 6 18.18 15.62 -3.72
C GLU A 6 17.23 14.47 -3.34
N GLN A 7 17.64 13.20 -3.45
CA GLN A 7 16.86 12.05 -2.95
C GLN A 7 17.76 11.14 -2.10
N PRO A 8 17.77 11.30 -0.77
CA PRO A 8 18.73 10.63 0.12
C PRO A 8 18.42 9.14 0.38
N TRP A 9 17.41 8.55 -0.29
CA TRP A 9 16.92 7.20 0.01
C TRP A 9 17.14 6.23 -1.17
N PRO A 10 17.54 4.97 -0.93
CA PRO A 10 17.59 3.95 -1.97
C PRO A 10 16.19 3.46 -2.35
N LEU A 11 15.61 3.96 -3.44
CA LEU A 11 14.24 3.61 -3.85
C LEU A 11 14.07 2.14 -4.28
N ASN A 12 15.11 1.52 -4.83
CA ASN A 12 15.08 0.13 -5.30
C ASN A 12 15.44 -0.85 -4.17
N ALA A 13 14.61 -0.85 -3.14
CA ALA A 13 14.69 -1.76 -2.00
C ALA A 13 13.30 -1.98 -1.39
N TRP A 14 13.14 -3.11 -0.70
CA TRP A 14 11.94 -3.39 0.08
C TRP A 14 11.97 -2.66 1.42
N TYR A 15 10.87 -1.98 1.75
CA TYR A 15 10.68 -1.27 3.00
C TYR A 15 9.52 -1.87 3.79
N HIS A 16 9.65 -1.87 5.12
CA HIS A 16 8.56 -2.19 6.03
C HIS A 16 7.51 -1.08 5.98
N ALA A 17 6.42 -1.30 5.25
CA ALA A 17 5.37 -0.30 5.04
C ALA A 17 4.44 -0.22 6.25
N ALA A 18 4.03 -1.37 6.78
CA ALA A 18 3.10 -1.52 7.90
C ALA A 18 3.17 -2.93 8.48
N TRP A 19 2.69 -3.10 9.71
CA TRP A 19 2.31 -4.43 10.19
C TRP A 19 0.99 -4.86 9.55
N PHE A 20 0.79 -6.17 9.38
CA PHE A 20 -0.42 -6.71 8.75
C PHE A 20 -1.72 -6.23 9.41
N ASN A 21 -1.71 -6.04 10.73
CA ASN A 21 -2.84 -5.64 11.55
C ASN A 21 -3.04 -4.12 11.64
N GLU A 22 -2.19 -3.31 10.99
CA GLU A 22 -2.48 -1.89 10.79
C GLU A 22 -3.45 -1.66 9.61
N VAL A 23 -3.56 -2.65 8.71
CA VAL A 23 -4.36 -2.59 7.48
C VAL A 23 -5.52 -3.58 7.57
N GLU A 24 -6.56 -3.16 8.30
CA GLU A 24 -7.81 -3.90 8.49
C GLU A 24 -8.88 -3.41 7.47
N ASP A 25 -10.09 -3.10 7.95
CA ASP A 25 -11.25 -2.77 7.10
C ASP A 25 -11.19 -1.36 6.48
N LYS A 26 -10.36 -0.47 7.02
CA LYS A 26 -10.25 0.91 6.56
C LYS A 26 -8.93 1.17 5.84
N PRO A 27 -8.92 2.06 4.83
CA PRO A 27 -7.68 2.48 4.19
C PRO A 27 -6.73 3.09 5.23
N PHE A 28 -5.52 2.57 5.26
CA PHE A 28 -4.46 3.00 6.17
C PHE A 28 -3.41 3.79 5.38
N SER A 29 -3.05 4.99 5.84
CA SER A 29 -2.10 5.83 5.11
C SER A 29 -0.80 6.05 5.88
N ARG A 30 0.32 6.09 5.14
CA ARG A 30 1.63 6.43 5.68
C ARG A 30 2.45 7.19 4.64
N THR A 31 3.32 8.08 5.11
CA THR A 31 4.34 8.71 4.25
C THR A 31 5.59 7.86 4.27
N LEU A 32 6.04 7.41 3.10
CA LEU A 32 7.21 6.57 2.91
C LEU A 32 8.14 7.26 1.90
N LEU A 33 9.38 7.51 2.29
CA LEU A 33 10.38 8.18 1.44
C LEU A 33 9.88 9.50 0.83
N ASN A 34 9.12 10.27 1.63
CA ASN A 34 8.42 11.51 1.26
C ASN A 34 7.25 11.38 0.27
N GLU A 35 6.80 10.16 -0.05
CA GLU A 35 5.59 9.92 -0.83
C GLU A 35 4.42 9.50 0.07
N ALA A 36 3.23 10.06 -0.15
CA ALA A 36 2.02 9.66 0.57
C ALA A 36 1.44 8.39 -0.05
N VAL A 37 1.34 7.32 0.73
CA VAL A 37 0.85 6.01 0.31
C VAL A 37 -0.39 5.65 1.10
N VAL A 38 -1.39 5.09 0.43
CA VAL A 38 -2.54 4.43 1.04
C VAL A 38 -2.44 2.92 0.82
N LEU A 39 -2.55 2.18 1.91
CA LEU A 39 -2.64 0.73 1.96
C LEU A 39 -4.09 0.35 2.23
N PHE A 40 -4.59 -0.67 1.56
CA PHE A 40 -5.91 -1.21 1.83
C PHE A 40 -5.93 -2.72 1.56
N ARG A 41 -6.79 -3.44 2.27
CA ARG A 41 -7.08 -4.84 2.00
C ARG A 41 -8.32 -4.92 1.13
N ASP A 42 -8.26 -5.61 0.01
CA ASP A 42 -9.43 -5.82 -0.83
C ASP A 42 -10.40 -6.85 -0.22
N THR A 43 -11.52 -7.09 -0.90
CA THR A 43 -12.55 -8.03 -0.46
C THR A 43 -12.09 -9.49 -0.43
N ASP A 44 -11.00 -9.81 -1.12
CA ASP A 44 -10.38 -11.16 -1.12
C ASP A 44 -9.30 -11.29 -0.04
N GLY A 45 -9.08 -10.23 0.75
CA GLY A 45 -8.07 -10.22 1.79
C GLY A 45 -6.67 -9.88 1.29
N VAL A 46 -6.48 -9.43 0.05
CA VAL A 46 -5.16 -9.09 -0.50
C VAL A 46 -4.84 -7.62 -0.24
N VAL A 47 -3.62 -7.35 0.26
CA VAL A 47 -3.14 -5.98 0.50
C VAL A 47 -2.70 -5.32 -0.81
N HIS A 48 -3.08 -4.07 -1.00
CA HIS A 48 -2.68 -3.21 -2.12
C HIS A 48 -2.14 -1.88 -1.62
N ALA A 49 -1.27 -1.26 -2.42
CA ALA A 49 -0.66 0.03 -2.12
C ALA A 49 -0.80 0.99 -3.30
N LEU A 50 -1.42 2.16 -3.06
CA LEU A 50 -1.61 3.22 -4.05
C LEU A 50 -1.01 4.54 -3.54
N GLU A 51 -0.70 5.45 -4.46
CA GLU A 51 -0.46 6.84 -4.10
C GLU A 51 -1.72 7.39 -3.43
N ASP A 52 -1.58 8.05 -2.29
CA ASP A 52 -2.70 8.61 -1.54
C ASP A 52 -3.20 9.93 -2.15
N ARG A 53 -3.56 9.87 -3.44
CA ARG A 53 -3.92 11.02 -4.26
C ARG A 53 -4.78 10.58 -5.45
N CYS A 54 -6.07 10.90 -5.39
CA CYS A 54 -7.00 10.65 -6.48
C CYS A 54 -6.59 11.39 -7.77
N CYS A 55 -6.56 10.69 -8.90
CA CYS A 55 -6.17 11.27 -10.19
C CYS A 55 -7.14 12.34 -10.72
N HIS A 56 -8.35 12.42 -10.18
CA HIS A 56 -9.35 13.40 -10.61
C HIS A 56 -9.10 14.79 -10.02
N ARG A 57 -9.06 14.92 -8.68
CA ARG A 57 -8.89 16.21 -7.98
C ARG A 57 -7.97 16.17 -6.77
N ALA A 58 -7.04 15.21 -6.74
CA ALA A 58 -6.01 15.08 -5.72
C ALA A 58 -6.53 14.87 -4.28
N THR A 59 -7.80 14.52 -4.09
CA THR A 59 -8.30 14.12 -2.77
C THR A 59 -7.50 12.90 -2.28
N PRO A 60 -7.03 12.92 -1.03
CA PRO A 60 -6.45 11.73 -0.44
C PRO A 60 -7.42 10.56 -0.49
N LEU A 61 -6.97 9.43 -1.02
CA LEU A 61 -7.76 8.21 -1.13
C LEU A 61 -8.00 7.57 0.24
N ARG A 62 -7.15 7.85 1.23
CA ARG A 62 -7.34 7.45 2.63
C ARG A 62 -8.65 7.96 3.26
N LEU A 63 -9.28 8.97 2.66
CA LEU A 63 -10.58 9.49 3.09
C LEU A 63 -11.77 8.72 2.51
N GLY A 64 -11.49 7.67 1.76
CA GLY A 64 -12.48 6.78 1.16
C GLY A 64 -12.73 5.51 1.96
N ASP A 65 -13.31 4.53 1.27
CA ASP A 65 -13.65 3.23 1.83
C ASP A 65 -13.29 2.11 0.84
N VAL A 66 -13.00 0.93 1.36
CA VAL A 66 -12.86 -0.28 0.55
C VAL A 66 -14.25 -0.74 0.12
N VAL A 67 -14.43 -0.98 -1.17
CA VAL A 67 -15.66 -1.49 -1.77
C VAL A 67 -15.33 -2.64 -2.70
N GLU A 68 -16.35 -3.30 -3.24
CA GLU A 68 -16.17 -4.26 -4.32
C GLU A 68 -15.41 -3.61 -5.49
N GLY A 69 -14.34 -4.27 -5.93
CA GLY A 69 -13.48 -3.79 -7.02
C GLY A 69 -12.33 -2.87 -6.59
N GLY A 70 -12.27 -2.41 -5.33
CA GLY A 70 -11.09 -1.75 -4.78
C GLY A 70 -11.39 -0.55 -3.89
N LEU A 71 -10.53 0.48 -3.95
CA LEU A 71 -10.59 1.65 -3.09
C LEU A 71 -11.45 2.75 -3.71
N GLN A 72 -12.58 3.06 -3.09
CA GLN A 72 -13.44 4.17 -3.49
C GLN A 72 -12.91 5.49 -2.94
N CYS A 73 -12.72 6.50 -3.79
CA CYS A 73 -12.36 7.85 -3.37
C CYS A 73 -13.53 8.53 -2.65
N GLY A 74 -13.30 9.01 -1.43
CA GLY A 74 -14.29 9.72 -0.60
C GLY A 74 -14.76 11.09 -1.09
N TYR A 75 -14.40 11.52 -2.30
CA TYR A 75 -14.91 12.77 -2.88
C TYR A 75 -16.04 12.55 -3.89
N HIS A 76 -15.72 11.93 -5.03
CA HIS A 76 -16.67 11.73 -6.12
C HIS A 76 -16.94 10.24 -6.41
N GLY A 77 -16.49 9.34 -5.53
CA GLY A 77 -16.82 7.92 -5.60
C GLY A 77 -16.15 7.12 -6.71
N MET A 78 -15.08 7.64 -7.34
CA MET A 78 -14.27 6.84 -8.28
C MET A 78 -13.65 5.66 -7.54
N VAL A 79 -13.71 4.45 -8.10
CA VAL A 79 -13.12 3.25 -7.51
C VAL A 79 -11.85 2.89 -8.27
N PHE A 80 -10.78 2.60 -7.54
CA PHE A 80 -9.49 2.19 -8.06
C PHE A 80 -9.16 0.77 -7.62
N ALA A 81 -8.87 -0.12 -8.56
CA ALA A 81 -8.36 -1.45 -8.28
C ALA A 81 -6.95 -1.40 -7.67
N GLY A 82 -6.48 -2.52 -7.12
CA GLY A 82 -5.17 -2.64 -6.50
C GLY A 82 -3.97 -2.27 -7.40
N ASP A 83 -4.11 -2.47 -8.72
CA ASP A 83 -3.13 -2.05 -9.72
C ASP A 83 -3.20 -0.56 -10.08
N GLY A 84 -4.11 0.19 -9.44
CA GLY A 84 -4.31 1.63 -9.61
C GLY A 84 -5.26 2.01 -10.75
N LYS A 85 -5.80 1.05 -11.52
CA LYS A 85 -6.81 1.34 -12.56
C LYS A 85 -8.10 1.85 -11.95
N CYS A 86 -8.64 2.94 -12.49
CA CYS A 86 -10.03 3.27 -12.22
C CYS A 86 -10.94 2.23 -12.88
N VAL A 87 -11.79 1.59 -12.09
CA VAL A 87 -12.73 0.54 -12.53
C VAL A 87 -14.19 0.99 -12.46
N HIS A 88 -14.46 2.10 -11.77
CA HIS A 88 -15.80 2.68 -11.68
C HIS A 88 -15.76 4.20 -11.54
N ILE A 89 -16.65 4.89 -12.26
CA ILE A 89 -16.92 6.33 -12.12
C ILE A 89 -18.44 6.51 -12.03
N PRO A 90 -18.98 7.07 -10.93
CA PRO A 90 -20.41 7.29 -10.80
C PRO A 90 -20.96 8.15 -11.95
N GLY A 91 -21.99 7.62 -12.64
CA GLY A 91 -22.66 8.32 -13.74
C GLY A 91 -21.91 8.34 -15.07
N GLN A 92 -20.85 7.54 -15.23
CA GLN A 92 -20.08 7.47 -16.47
C GLN A 92 -19.72 6.02 -16.84
N ASP A 93 -20.24 5.55 -17.97
CA ASP A 93 -20.05 4.17 -18.43
C ASP A 93 -18.65 3.92 -19.03
N THR A 94 -18.08 4.93 -19.68
CA THR A 94 -16.77 4.80 -20.36
C THR A 94 -15.67 5.39 -19.50
N ILE A 95 -14.71 4.57 -19.09
CA ILE A 95 -13.56 5.01 -18.29
C ILE A 95 -12.35 5.19 -19.20
N ASN A 96 -11.69 6.34 -19.11
CA ASN A 96 -10.45 6.59 -19.83
C ASN A 96 -9.32 5.75 -19.23
N GLU A 97 -8.52 5.07 -20.04
CA GLU A 97 -7.38 4.26 -19.57
C GLU A 97 -6.33 5.03 -18.76
N ARG A 98 -6.29 6.36 -18.90
CA ARG A 98 -5.43 7.26 -18.12
C ARG A 98 -5.99 7.61 -16.74
N ALA A 99 -7.24 7.26 -16.44
CA ALA A 99 -7.81 7.40 -15.11
C ALA A 99 -7.18 6.33 -14.20
N ARG A 100 -6.02 6.67 -13.65
CA ARG A 100 -5.18 5.78 -12.85
C ARG A 100 -4.50 6.53 -11.74
N VAL A 101 -4.27 5.83 -10.65
CA VAL A 101 -3.41 6.24 -9.55
C VAL A 101 -2.16 5.37 -9.59
N ARG A 102 -1.00 5.89 -9.20
CA ARG A 102 0.22 5.09 -9.11
C ARG A 102 -0.02 3.95 -8.11
N SER A 103 0.29 2.73 -8.50
CA SER A 103 0.36 1.56 -7.61
C SER A 103 1.81 1.24 -7.28
N PHE A 104 2.03 0.64 -6.11
CA PHE A 104 3.35 0.19 -5.66
C PHE A 104 3.33 -1.33 -5.50
N PRO A 105 4.39 -2.05 -5.91
CA PRO A 105 4.53 -3.46 -5.55
C PRO A 105 4.48 -3.60 -4.03
N VAL A 106 3.66 -4.53 -3.56
CA VAL A 106 3.44 -4.79 -2.14
C VAL A 106 3.38 -6.30 -1.92
N VAL A 107 3.98 -6.77 -0.83
CA VAL A 107 3.97 -8.18 -0.43
C VAL A 107 3.69 -8.24 1.06
N GLU A 108 2.65 -8.97 1.44
CA GLU A 108 2.42 -9.33 2.83
C GLU A 108 3.11 -10.68 3.11
N ARG A 109 4.11 -10.67 3.99
CA ARG A 109 4.85 -11.88 4.37
C ARG A 109 5.36 -11.76 5.79
N GLN A 110 5.17 -12.83 6.57
CA GLN A 110 5.67 -12.89 7.95
C GLN A 110 5.20 -11.70 8.77
N GLU A 111 3.89 -11.41 8.66
CA GLU A 111 3.17 -10.36 9.37
C GLU A 111 3.61 -8.92 9.05
N ILE A 112 4.46 -8.76 8.04
CA ILE A 112 4.94 -7.48 7.56
C ILE A 112 4.36 -7.22 6.18
N ILE A 113 3.85 -6.00 5.98
CA ILE A 113 3.52 -5.48 4.66
C ILE A 113 4.76 -4.77 4.12
N TRP A 114 5.40 -5.41 3.14
CA TRP A 114 6.55 -4.90 2.41
C TRP A 114 6.12 -4.08 1.21
N ILE A 115 6.78 -2.96 0.96
CA ILE A 115 6.52 -2.10 -0.21
C ILE A 115 7.80 -1.76 -0.96
N TRP A 116 7.70 -1.67 -2.28
CA TRP A 116 8.77 -1.23 -3.17
C TRP A 116 8.45 0.15 -3.75
N MET A 117 9.29 1.14 -3.47
CA MET A 117 9.05 2.55 -3.86
C MET A 117 9.70 2.95 -5.18
N GLY A 118 10.61 2.13 -5.70
CA GLY A 118 11.40 2.39 -6.90
C GLY A 118 10.78 1.88 -8.19
N ASP A 119 11.62 1.44 -9.12
CA ASP A 119 11.17 0.85 -10.40
C ASP A 119 10.50 -0.50 -10.14
N PRO A 120 9.19 -0.66 -10.40
CA PRO A 120 8.47 -1.90 -10.09
C PRO A 120 9.00 -3.12 -10.84
N VAL A 121 9.70 -2.96 -11.97
CA VAL A 121 10.31 -4.09 -12.71
C VAL A 121 11.48 -4.70 -11.94
N LEU A 122 12.07 -3.96 -11.01
CA LEU A 122 13.20 -4.41 -10.19
C LEU A 122 12.77 -5.00 -8.84
N ALA A 123 11.46 -5.01 -8.54
CA ALA A 123 10.91 -5.51 -7.28
C ALA A 123 10.94 -7.05 -7.21
N ASP A 124 12.11 -7.61 -6.89
CA ASP A 124 12.31 -9.04 -6.71
C ASP A 124 11.92 -9.46 -5.29
N GLU A 125 10.83 -10.20 -5.13
CA GLU A 125 10.31 -10.67 -3.85
C GLU A 125 11.28 -11.62 -3.10
N SER A 126 12.23 -12.25 -3.82
CA SER A 126 13.24 -13.12 -3.19
C SER A 126 14.28 -12.33 -2.39
N THR A 127 14.34 -11.02 -2.60
CA THR A 127 15.23 -10.10 -1.86
C THR A 127 14.60 -9.53 -0.60
N ILE A 128 13.30 -9.76 -0.37
CA ILE A 128 12.65 -9.40 0.89
C ILE A 128 13.35 -10.18 2.02
N PRO A 129 13.76 -9.53 3.12
CA PRO A 129 14.33 -10.23 4.27
C PRO A 129 13.42 -11.32 4.83
N ASP A 130 14.02 -12.35 5.40
CA ASP A 130 13.30 -13.50 5.96
C ASP A 130 13.19 -13.36 7.49
N TYR A 131 11.96 -13.37 8.00
CA TYR A 131 11.62 -13.30 9.43
C TYR A 131 10.66 -14.43 9.84
N PRO A 132 11.09 -15.70 9.78
CA PRO A 132 10.21 -16.86 9.97
C PRO A 132 9.62 -16.99 11.38
N TRP A 133 10.12 -16.21 12.35
CA TRP A 133 9.62 -16.18 13.72
C TRP A 133 8.41 -15.27 13.90
N ASN A 134 8.12 -14.39 12.93
CA ASN A 134 7.01 -13.46 13.06
C ASN A 134 5.66 -14.15 12.87
N ASP A 135 5.54 -15.15 12.03
CA ASP A 135 4.28 -15.90 11.80
C ASP A 135 4.28 -17.30 12.45
N ASP A 136 5.34 -17.65 13.18
CA ASP A 136 5.42 -18.87 13.99
C ASP A 136 4.85 -18.62 15.40
N HIS A 137 3.53 -18.47 15.50
CA HIS A 137 2.88 -18.25 16.80
C HIS A 137 2.99 -19.44 17.76
N GLU A 138 3.29 -20.64 17.27
CA GLU A 138 3.42 -21.85 18.08
C GLU A 138 4.73 -21.83 18.87
N ASN A 139 5.85 -21.54 18.19
CA ASN A 139 7.18 -21.58 18.82
C ASN A 139 7.67 -20.19 19.24
N TRP A 140 7.15 -19.11 18.64
CA TRP A 140 7.52 -17.71 18.86
C TRP A 140 6.29 -16.81 19.09
N PRO A 141 5.52 -17.04 20.17
CA PRO A 141 4.37 -16.22 20.47
C PRO A 141 4.78 -14.78 20.79
N HIS A 142 4.08 -13.83 20.21
CA HIS A 142 4.31 -12.41 20.42
C HIS A 142 2.97 -11.67 20.45
N THR A 143 3.02 -10.39 20.82
CA THR A 143 1.86 -9.50 20.83
C THR A 143 2.23 -8.20 20.14
N TYR A 144 1.24 -7.57 19.50
CA TYR A 144 1.38 -6.31 18.78
C TYR A 144 1.14 -5.08 19.67
N GLY A 145 1.12 -5.28 20.98
CA GLY A 145 0.85 -4.24 21.97
C GLY A 145 2.08 -3.42 22.36
N LEU A 146 1.82 -2.29 23.03
CA LEU A 146 2.85 -1.51 23.70
C LEU A 146 3.34 -2.26 24.94
N TYR A 147 4.65 -2.46 25.04
CA TYR A 147 5.29 -2.89 26.28
C TYR A 147 5.77 -1.67 27.05
N GLU A 148 5.12 -1.36 28.18
CA GLU A 148 5.64 -0.36 29.12
C GLU A 148 6.81 -0.98 29.90
N ILE A 149 8.02 -0.48 29.66
CA ILE A 149 9.20 -0.83 30.44
C ILE A 149 9.27 0.17 31.60
N ASN A 150 8.75 -0.24 32.77
CA ASN A 150 8.86 0.51 34.02
C ASN A 150 10.20 0.26 34.71
#